data_AF-A0A7Y4ZR43-F1
#
_entry.id   AF-A0A7Y4ZR43-F1
#
_cell.length_a   1.000
_cell.length_b   1.000
_cell.length_c   1.000
_cell.angle_alpha   90.00
_cell.angle_beta   90.00
_cell.angle_gamma   90.00
#
_symmetry.space_group_name_H-M   'P 1'
#
loop_
_entity.id
_entity.type
_entity.pdbx_description
1 polymer ?
#
loop_
_entity_poly.entity_id
_entity_poly.type
_entity_poly.pdbx_seq_one_letter_code
_entity_poly.pdbx_strand_id
1 'polypeptide(L)'
;MRCSSRTVLCALFALATASASGCAPRRVVVVQSAPAAPVADDEADETVETDQEPPPPQAETPPPAPDTTYVWVGGRWRWYGGHWVWYGGRWTHGRPAHVWSPGHWERRGPRVHVYVHGHWHR
;
A
#
# COMPACT_ATOMS: atom_id res chain seq x y z
N MET A 1 -15.32 -60.06 -47.51
CA MET A 1 -16.73 -60.17 -47.96
C MET A 1 -17.41 -58.84 -47.72
N ARG A 2 -18.03 -58.26 -48.77
CA ARG A 2 -18.68 -56.94 -48.77
C ARG A 2 -20.09 -57.04 -48.19
N CYS A 3 -20.56 -56.02 -47.47
CA CYS A 3 -21.96 -55.58 -47.45
C CYS A 3 -22.00 -54.16 -46.82
N SER A 4 -22.07 -53.09 -47.61
CA SER A 4 -23.30 -52.44 -48.13
C SER A 4 -24.08 -51.74 -47.01
N SER A 5 -23.89 -50.43 -46.81
CA SER A 5 -24.67 -49.33 -47.44
C SER A 5 -26.15 -49.35 -47.07
N ARG A 6 -26.62 -48.30 -46.37
CA ARG A 6 -27.77 -47.46 -46.80
C ARG A 6 -28.05 -46.28 -45.86
N THR A 7 -27.87 -45.09 -46.42
CA THR A 7 -28.42 -43.80 -46.03
C THR A 7 -29.94 -43.83 -45.92
N VAL A 8 -30.55 -43.24 -44.88
CA VAL A 8 -31.87 -42.58 -44.96
C VAL A 8 -31.95 -41.40 -43.97
N LEU A 9 -32.25 -40.22 -44.53
CA LEU A 9 -32.58 -38.94 -43.91
C LEU A 9 -33.79 -39.00 -42.95
N CYS A 10 -33.75 -38.21 -41.87
CA CYS A 10 -34.88 -37.56 -41.18
C CYS A 10 -34.28 -36.74 -40.02
N ALA A 11 -34.67 -35.54 -39.63
CA ALA A 11 -35.64 -34.57 -40.09
C ALA A 11 -35.16 -33.21 -39.56
N LEU A 12 -35.57 -32.14 -40.22
CA LEU A 12 -35.23 -30.76 -39.93
C LEU A 12 -35.72 -30.37 -38.53
N PHE A 13 -34.82 -29.85 -37.68
CA PHE A 13 -35.18 -29.02 -36.53
C PHE A 13 -34.46 -27.68 -36.66
N ALA A 14 -35.18 -26.70 -37.17
CA ALA A 14 -34.74 -25.31 -37.19
C ALA A 14 -34.80 -24.76 -35.75
N LEU A 15 -33.67 -24.76 -35.04
CA LEU A 15 -33.54 -24.02 -33.79
C LEU A 15 -33.28 -22.55 -34.11
N ALA A 16 -34.32 -21.72 -33.97
CA ALA A 16 -34.17 -20.27 -33.96
C ALA A 16 -33.41 -19.85 -32.70
N THR A 17 -32.13 -19.49 -32.85
CA THR A 17 -31.32 -18.96 -31.74
C THR A 17 -31.64 -17.49 -31.54
N ALA A 18 -32.46 -17.18 -30.52
CA ALA A 18 -32.65 -15.83 -30.05
C ALA A 18 -31.39 -15.36 -29.31
N SER A 19 -30.59 -14.52 -29.96
CA SER A 19 -29.42 -13.89 -29.34
C SER A 19 -29.89 -12.82 -28.34
N ALA A 20 -30.01 -13.20 -27.08
CA ALA A 20 -30.17 -12.24 -25.99
C ALA A 20 -28.82 -11.56 -25.73
N SER A 21 -28.60 -10.37 -26.32
CA SER A 21 -27.49 -9.48 -25.95
C SER A 21 -27.71 -8.95 -24.54
N GLY A 22 -27.31 -9.72 -23.54
CA GLY A 22 -27.32 -9.30 -22.15
C GLY A 22 -26.18 -8.33 -21.86
N CYS A 23 -26.51 -7.08 -21.49
CA CYS A 23 -25.58 -6.19 -20.81
C CYS A 23 -25.21 -6.80 -19.46
N ALA A 24 -24.06 -7.50 -19.39
CA ALA A 24 -23.53 -7.96 -18.12
C ALA A 24 -22.97 -6.77 -17.32
N PRO A 25 -23.31 -6.62 -16.02
CA PRO A 25 -22.72 -5.57 -15.21
C PRO A 25 -21.22 -5.82 -15.05
N ARG A 26 -20.41 -4.78 -15.28
CA ARG A 26 -18.96 -4.82 -15.08
C ARG A 26 -18.68 -4.93 -13.58
N ARG A 27 -18.30 -6.13 -13.13
CA ARG A 27 -17.87 -6.35 -11.75
C ARG A 27 -16.49 -5.73 -11.55
N VAL A 28 -16.44 -4.59 -10.86
CA VAL A 28 -15.17 -4.02 -10.39
C VAL A 28 -14.77 -4.77 -9.13
N VAL A 29 -13.73 -5.59 -9.21
CA VAL A 29 -13.11 -6.21 -8.03
C VAL A 29 -12.08 -5.21 -7.51
N VAL A 30 -12.34 -4.62 -6.36
CA VAL A 30 -11.33 -3.86 -5.62
C VAL A 30 -10.38 -4.90 -5.01
N VAL A 31 -9.22 -5.08 -5.62
CA VAL A 31 -8.13 -5.86 -5.03
C VAL A 31 -7.52 -4.99 -3.95
N GLN A 32 -7.96 -5.20 -2.71
CA GLN A 32 -7.32 -4.58 -1.56
C GLN A 32 -5.96 -5.25 -1.39
N SER A 33 -4.88 -4.54 -1.75
CA SER A 33 -3.51 -4.98 -1.49
C SER A 33 -3.40 -5.31 -0.01
N ALA A 34 -2.96 -6.52 0.32
CA ALA A 34 -2.70 -6.92 1.70
C ALA A 34 -1.75 -5.89 2.35
N PRO A 35 -1.94 -5.54 3.63
CA PRO A 35 -1.00 -4.65 4.31
C PRO A 35 0.40 -5.28 4.21
N ALA A 36 1.37 -4.51 3.72
CA ALA A 36 2.77 -4.90 3.82
C ALA A 36 3.04 -5.24 5.29
N ALA A 37 3.71 -6.37 5.54
CA ALA A 37 4.12 -6.75 6.88
C ALA A 37 4.77 -5.55 7.59
N PRO A 38 4.55 -5.37 8.91
CA PRO A 38 5.20 -4.29 9.64
C PRO A 38 6.71 -4.48 9.52
N VAL A 39 7.35 -3.64 8.69
CA VAL A 39 8.80 -3.54 8.69
C VAL A 39 9.15 -3.04 10.07
N ALA A 40 9.84 -3.86 10.86
CA ALA A 40 10.20 -3.52 12.23
C ALA A 40 10.80 -2.10 12.24
N ASP A 41 10.20 -1.24 13.05
CA ASP A 41 10.67 0.12 13.22
C ASP A 41 11.91 0.08 14.07
N ASP A 42 13.08 0.18 13.43
CA ASP A 42 14.27 0.65 14.12
C ASP A 42 13.95 2.05 14.67
N GLU A 43 13.63 2.09 15.96
CA GLU A 43 13.49 3.28 16.82
C GLU A 43 14.87 3.84 17.22
N ALA A 44 15.91 3.57 16.43
CA ALA A 44 17.29 3.98 16.68
C ALA A 44 17.67 5.18 15.83
N ASP A 45 18.17 6.25 16.49
CA ASP A 45 18.55 7.51 15.85
C ASP A 45 19.46 7.23 14.64
N GLU A 46 19.05 7.71 13.47
CA GLU A 46 19.75 7.47 12.20
C GLU A 46 20.70 8.64 11.93
N THR A 47 22.00 8.38 11.85
CA THR A 47 23.00 9.40 11.48
C THR A 47 23.49 9.16 10.06
N VAL A 48 23.43 10.21 9.24
CA VAL A 48 23.77 10.19 7.82
C VAL A 48 24.79 11.28 7.52
N GLU A 49 25.89 10.91 6.88
CA GLU A 49 26.88 11.86 6.36
C GLU A 49 26.72 12.00 4.83
N THR A 50 26.19 13.14 4.38
CA THR A 50 25.94 13.44 2.96
C THR A 50 25.89 14.94 2.71
N ASP A 51 26.13 15.36 1.47
CA ASP A 51 25.89 16.73 1.00
C ASP A 51 24.41 17.00 0.67
N GLN A 52 23.60 15.95 0.56
CA GLN A 52 22.20 16.05 0.19
C GLN A 52 21.32 16.31 1.40
N GLU A 53 20.73 17.51 1.48
CA GLU A 53 19.72 17.82 2.50
C GLU A 53 18.53 16.85 2.42
N PRO A 54 18.01 16.35 3.56
CA PRO A 54 16.73 15.65 3.58
C PRO A 54 15.65 16.51 2.91
N PRO A 55 14.84 15.95 2.00
CA PRO A 55 13.74 16.70 1.44
C PRO A 55 12.73 17.09 2.54
N PRO A 56 11.87 18.09 2.29
CA PRO A 56 10.77 18.39 3.19
C PRO A 56 9.90 17.14 3.47
N PRO A 57 9.37 16.97 4.69
CA PRO A 57 8.41 15.90 4.97
C PRO A 57 7.24 15.93 3.99
N GLN A 58 6.78 14.76 3.54
CA GLN A 58 5.66 14.69 2.62
C GLN A 58 4.33 14.85 3.36
N ALA A 59 3.38 15.53 2.71
CA ALA A 59 2.01 15.55 3.18
C ALA A 59 1.38 14.18 2.91
N GLU A 60 0.82 13.57 3.95
CA GLU A 60 0.14 12.28 3.86
C GLU A 60 -1.36 12.48 4.12
N THR A 61 -2.17 11.73 3.39
CA THR A 61 -3.58 11.51 3.74
C THR A 61 -3.68 10.12 4.36
N PRO A 62 -3.78 10.02 5.70
CA PRO A 62 -3.88 8.73 6.37
C PRO A 62 -5.09 7.94 5.86
N PRO A 63 -4.97 6.61 5.65
CA PRO A 63 -6.14 5.77 5.43
C PRO A 63 -7.04 5.80 6.69
N PRO A 64 -8.31 5.36 6.61
CA PRO A 64 -9.18 5.31 7.79
C PRO A 64 -8.52 4.61 8.98
N ALA A 65 -8.67 5.20 10.16
CA ALA A 65 -8.12 4.62 11.37
C ALA A 65 -8.83 3.30 11.71
N PRO A 66 -8.11 2.29 12.24
CA PRO A 66 -8.73 1.05 12.69
C PRO A 66 -9.81 1.27 13.76
N ASP A 67 -9.53 2.12 14.75
CA ASP A 67 -10.48 2.62 15.75
C ASP A 67 -9.98 3.95 16.38
N THR A 68 -10.73 4.50 17.32
CA THR A 68 -10.45 5.80 17.97
C THR A 68 -9.24 5.80 18.91
N THR A 69 -8.69 4.64 19.23
CA THR A 69 -7.50 4.51 20.09
C THR A 69 -6.21 4.63 19.30
N TYR A 70 -6.25 4.63 17.97
CA TYR A 70 -5.07 4.76 17.12
C TYR A 70 -4.72 6.22 16.83
N VAL A 71 -3.41 6.47 16.72
CA VAL A 71 -2.84 7.76 16.32
C VAL A 71 -2.02 7.54 15.07
N TRP A 72 -2.10 8.49 14.13
CA TRP A 72 -1.28 8.46 12.93
C TRP A 72 0.13 8.93 13.26
N VAL A 73 1.11 8.07 12.98
CA VAL A 73 2.53 8.43 12.98
C VAL A 73 2.92 8.70 11.54
N GLY A 74 3.21 9.97 11.24
CA GLY A 74 3.65 10.38 9.92
C GLY A 74 4.92 9.65 9.48
N GLY A 75 5.07 9.53 8.16
CA GLY A 75 6.23 8.94 7.53
C GLY A 75 7.51 9.75 7.74
N ARG A 76 8.63 9.17 7.34
CA ARG A 76 9.95 9.80 7.42
C ARG A 76 10.78 9.53 6.19
N TRP A 77 11.69 10.43 5.88
CA TRP A 77 12.80 10.12 4.97
C TRP A 77 13.77 9.18 5.68
N ARG A 78 14.26 8.17 4.95
CA ARG A 78 15.39 7.31 5.33
C ARG A 78 16.50 7.45 4.30
N TRP A 79 17.74 7.33 4.75
CA TRP A 79 18.88 7.23 3.85
C TRP A 79 19.11 5.78 3.48
N TYR A 80 18.89 5.44 2.21
CA TYR A 80 19.07 4.08 1.72
C TYR A 80 19.65 4.08 0.32
N GLY A 81 20.69 3.27 0.09
CA GLY A 81 21.32 3.17 -1.24
C GLY A 81 21.85 4.50 -1.78
N GLY A 82 22.33 5.39 -0.89
CA GLY A 82 22.92 6.68 -1.26
C GLY A 82 21.92 7.76 -1.68
N HIS A 83 20.64 7.62 -1.33
CA HIS A 83 19.62 8.63 -1.58
C HIS A 83 18.52 8.62 -0.51
N TRP A 84 17.70 9.67 -0.51
CA TRP A 84 16.54 9.80 0.37
C TRP A 84 15.36 9.00 -0.16
N VAL A 85 14.83 8.10 0.67
CA VAL A 85 13.66 7.27 0.38
C VAL A 85 12.56 7.58 1.38
N TRP A 86 11.35 7.85 0.91
CA TRP A 86 10.20 8.09 1.79
C TRP A 86 9.68 6.77 2.34
N TYR A 87 9.64 6.66 3.66
CA TYR A 87 8.94 5.59 4.37
C TYR A 87 7.61 6.14 4.86
N GLY A 88 6.53 5.62 4.30
CA GLY A 88 5.16 6.06 4.63
C GLY A 88 4.81 5.86 6.10
N GLY A 89 3.91 6.70 6.58
CA GLY A 89 3.40 6.66 7.94
C GLY A 89 2.56 5.41 8.23
N ARG A 90 2.17 5.27 9.49
CA ARG A 90 1.37 4.14 9.97
C ARG A 90 0.45 4.54 11.11
N TRP A 91 -0.59 3.74 11.29
CA TRP A 91 -1.39 3.75 12.51
C TRP A 91 -0.65 3.02 13.63
N THR A 92 -0.59 3.63 14.82
CA THR A 92 -0.10 2.99 16.04
C THR A 92 -1.11 3.18 17.17
N HIS A 93 -1.10 2.31 18.18
CA HIS A 93 -1.92 2.52 19.36
C HIS A 93 -1.48 3.78 20.10
N GLY A 94 -2.44 4.66 20.36
CA GLY A 94 -2.28 5.80 21.23
C GLY A 94 -1.98 5.35 22.66
N ARG A 95 -1.32 6.24 23.40
CA ARG A 95 -0.99 6.02 24.81
C ARG A 95 -1.86 6.92 25.68
N PRO A 96 -2.53 6.38 26.72
CA PRO A 96 -3.35 7.19 27.62
C PRO A 96 -2.56 8.35 28.22
N ALA A 97 -3.13 9.56 28.19
CA ALA A 97 -2.50 10.78 28.71
C ALA A 97 -1.12 11.10 28.11
N HIS A 98 -0.86 10.70 26.86
CA HIS A 98 0.32 11.09 26.11
C HIS A 98 -0.05 11.59 24.72
N VAL A 99 0.80 12.46 24.18
CA VAL A 99 0.72 13.00 22.83
C VAL A 99 1.93 12.51 22.05
N TRP A 100 1.71 12.14 20.79
CA TRP A 100 2.79 11.79 19.87
C TRP A 100 3.47 13.06 19.37
N SER A 101 4.79 13.14 19.55
CA SER A 101 5.64 14.11 18.87
C SER A 101 6.28 13.44 17.66
N PRO A 102 6.06 13.92 16.43
CA PRO A 102 6.72 13.37 15.24
C PRO A 102 8.24 13.49 15.34
N GLY A 103 8.95 12.52 14.77
CA GLY A 103 10.39 12.64 14.58
C GLY A 103 10.73 13.58 13.44
N HIS A 104 11.97 14.06 13.42
CA HIS A 104 12.44 15.03 12.43
C HIS A 104 13.93 14.86 12.16
N TRP A 105 14.36 15.31 10.98
CA TRP A 105 15.77 15.40 10.64
C TRP A 105 16.35 16.71 11.18
N GLU A 106 17.48 16.60 11.88
CA GLU A 106 18.29 17.73 12.34
C GLU A 106 19.63 17.73 11.63
N ARG A 107 20.12 18.91 11.28
CA ARG A 107 21.49 19.07 10.77
C ARG A 107 22.43 19.35 11.94
N ARG A 108 23.41 18.48 12.17
CA ARG A 108 24.38 18.56 13.29
C ARG A 108 25.81 18.89 12.85
N GLY A 109 26.02 19.14 11.57
CA GLY A 109 27.31 19.53 11.01
C GLY A 109 27.15 19.93 9.53
N PRO A 110 28.25 20.19 8.81
CA PRO A 110 28.19 20.58 7.40
C PRO A 110 27.53 19.53 6.50
N ARG A 111 27.76 18.24 6.82
CA ARG A 111 27.26 17.08 6.08
C ARG A 111 26.53 16.07 6.97
N VAL A 112 26.35 16.38 8.26
CA VAL A 112 25.84 15.43 9.24
C VAL A 112 24.36 15.72 9.47
N HIS A 113 23.52 14.76 9.10
CA HIS A 113 22.08 14.77 9.35
C HIS A 113 21.74 13.66 10.34
N VAL A 114 20.98 13.99 11.38
CA VAL A 114 20.56 13.05 12.42
C VAL A 114 19.04 13.03 12.46
N TYR A 115 18.45 11.85 12.31
CA TYR A 115 17.03 11.66 12.55
C TYR A 115 16.81 11.55 14.06
N VAL A 116 16.08 12.50 14.61
CA VAL A 116 15.60 12.45 15.99
C VAL A 116 14.27 11.70 15.99
N HIS A 117 14.22 10.60 16.74
CA HIS A 117 13.01 9.81 16.81
C HIS A 117 11.82 10.57 17.42
N GLY A 118 10.66 10.32 16.82
CA GLY A 118 9.40 10.71 17.42
C GLY A 118 9.18 9.93 18.71
N HIS A 119 8.50 10.55 19.67
CA HIS A 119 8.31 9.99 20.99
C HIS A 119 6.98 10.43 21.59
N TRP A 120 6.54 9.65 22.57
CA TRP A 120 5.38 9.98 23.38
C TRP A 120 5.81 10.85 24.55
N HIS A 121 5.09 11.94 24.78
CA HIS A 121 5.26 12.81 25.95
C HIS A 121 3.91 13.07 26.60
N ARG A 122 3.90 13.45 27.88
CA ARG A 122 2.69 13.78 28.64
C ARG A 122 2.47 15.30 28.66
#